data_AF-A0A529NSY5-F1
#
_entry.id   AF-A0A529NSY5-F1
#
_cell.length_a   1.000
_cell.length_b   1.000
_cell.length_c   1.000
_cell.angle_alpha   90.00
_cell.angle_beta   90.00
_cell.angle_gamma   90.00
#
_symmetry.space_group_name_H-M   'P 1'
#
loop_
_entity.id
_entity.type
_entity.pdbx_description
1 polymer ?
#
loop_
_entity_poly.entity_id
_entity_poly.type
_entity_poly.pdbx_seq_one_letter_code
_entity_poly.pdbx_strand_id
1 'polypeptide(L)'
;MAKMATTRARRTPIDDFFTSLAQEQSENAAGVILSGTGSDGTIGLRAIKERGGLTLAQESAEYDGMMRSAVQSGLVDMVVPAEDMAEKLVSYFRHPSRIDSERDRHKRDVAEQLSRIAALLRMRTGHDFSGYKDNTILRRIQRRMQVLQIDDPAAFYERLREEPQQVDLLFQDLLIGVTSFFRDPHAFDALERLVIPRLFEG
;
A
#
# COMPACT_ATOMS: atom_id res chain seq x y z
N MET A 1 36.77 7.18 -28.85
CA MET A 1 35.47 6.64 -29.30
C MET A 1 34.93 5.70 -28.23
N ALA A 2 33.87 6.10 -27.54
CA ALA A 2 32.98 5.20 -26.80
C ALA A 2 31.59 5.84 -26.84
N LYS A 3 30.73 5.34 -27.73
CA LYS A 3 29.36 5.81 -27.89
C LYS A 3 28.56 5.16 -26.75
N MET A 4 28.23 5.93 -25.70
CA MET A 4 27.27 5.48 -24.69
C MET A 4 25.97 5.18 -25.44
N ALA A 5 25.62 3.90 -25.50
CA ALA A 5 24.30 3.50 -25.96
C ALA A 5 23.30 4.08 -24.97
N THR A 6 22.53 5.08 -25.40
CA THR A 6 21.35 5.53 -24.68
C THR A 6 20.45 4.33 -24.51
N THR A 7 20.44 3.72 -23.33
CA THR A 7 19.44 2.74 -22.94
C THR A 7 18.10 3.40 -23.21
N ARG A 8 17.37 2.93 -24.23
CA ARG A 8 16.05 3.44 -24.58
C ARG A 8 15.19 3.15 -23.35
N ALA A 9 14.99 4.15 -22.48
CA ALA A 9 14.13 4.02 -21.32
C ALA A 9 12.81 3.44 -21.82
N ARG A 10 12.44 2.25 -21.34
CA ARG A 10 11.14 1.66 -21.67
C ARG A 10 10.10 2.69 -21.23
N ARG A 11 9.29 3.16 -22.17
CA ARG A 11 8.16 4.03 -21.83
C ARG A 11 7.19 3.20 -21.02
N THR A 12 6.89 3.66 -19.80
CA THR A 12 5.95 3.04 -18.87
C THR A 12 4.79 4.01 -18.60
N PRO A 13 3.98 4.32 -19.63
CA PRO A 13 2.92 5.31 -19.51
C PRO A 13 1.87 4.96 -18.45
N ILE A 14 1.66 3.67 -18.14
CA ILE A 14 0.71 3.27 -17.09
C ILE A 14 1.29 3.61 -15.72
N ASP A 15 2.57 3.30 -15.48
CA ASP A 15 3.26 3.70 -14.25
C ASP A 15 3.26 5.24 -14.07
N ASP A 16 3.54 5.99 -15.14
CA ASP A 16 3.54 7.45 -15.12
C ASP A 16 2.15 8.01 -14.77
N PHE A 17 1.10 7.49 -15.43
CA PHE A 17 -0.28 7.89 -15.19
C PHE A 17 -0.71 7.57 -13.76
N PHE A 18 -0.49 6.35 -13.28
CA PHE A 18 -0.85 5.96 -11.91
C PHE A 18 -0.08 6.75 -10.86
N THR A 19 1.19 7.07 -11.11
CA THR A 19 1.97 7.92 -10.20
C THR A 19 1.38 9.32 -10.11
N SER A 20 1.02 9.93 -11.23
CA SER A 20 0.35 11.24 -11.26
C SER A 20 -1.02 11.20 -10.59
N LEU A 21 -1.82 10.16 -10.88
CA LEU A 21 -3.14 9.96 -10.28
C LEU A 21 -3.05 9.83 -8.75
N ALA A 22 -2.08 9.05 -8.25
CA ALA A 22 -1.87 8.87 -6.82
C ALA A 22 -1.48 10.18 -6.11
N GLN A 23 -0.64 11.01 -6.77
CA GLN A 23 -0.23 12.30 -6.22
C GLN A 23 -1.41 13.28 -6.10
N GLU A 24 -2.29 13.31 -7.11
CA GLU A 24 -3.40 14.26 -7.16
C GLU A 24 -4.62 13.80 -6.35
N GLN A 25 -4.96 12.50 -6.39
CA GLN A 25 -6.21 11.97 -5.82
C GLN A 25 -6.04 11.25 -4.48
N SER A 26 -4.82 10.87 -4.10
CA SER A 26 -4.53 10.15 -2.84
C SER A 26 -5.47 8.96 -2.58
N GLU A 27 -6.20 8.93 -1.46
CA GLU A 27 -7.15 7.86 -1.12
C GLU A 27 -8.34 7.72 -2.09
N ASN A 28 -8.61 8.75 -2.91
CA ASN A 28 -9.65 8.71 -3.92
C ASN A 28 -9.19 8.05 -5.24
N ALA A 29 -7.91 7.68 -5.35
CA ALA A 29 -7.39 6.98 -6.52
C ALA A 29 -7.75 5.49 -6.50
N ALA A 30 -8.10 4.94 -7.66
CA ALA A 30 -8.12 3.51 -7.90
C ALA A 30 -7.27 3.14 -9.12
N GLY A 31 -6.37 2.17 -8.96
CA GLY A 31 -5.58 1.59 -10.04
C GLY A 31 -6.10 0.20 -10.38
N VAL A 32 -6.43 -0.02 -11.65
CA VAL A 32 -6.92 -1.31 -12.14
C VAL A 32 -5.99 -1.82 -13.22
N ILE A 33 -5.45 -3.02 -13.01
CA ILE A 33 -4.63 -3.73 -13.99
C ILE A 33 -5.48 -4.81 -14.67
N LEU A 34 -5.59 -4.71 -16.00
CA LEU A 34 -6.33 -5.63 -16.86
C LEU A 34 -5.36 -6.44 -17.72
N SER A 35 -5.89 -7.46 -18.40
CA SER A 35 -5.17 -8.33 -19.34
C SER A 35 -4.16 -7.56 -20.20
N GLY A 36 -2.91 -8.00 -20.17
CA GLY A 36 -1.79 -7.29 -20.77
C GLY A 36 -0.45 -7.97 -20.52
N THR A 37 0.50 -7.69 -21.40
CA THR A 37 1.87 -8.22 -21.32
C THR A 37 2.81 -7.25 -20.60
N GLY A 38 3.86 -7.76 -19.95
CA GLY A 38 4.90 -6.93 -19.33
C GLY A 38 4.62 -6.62 -17.86
N SER A 39 5.14 -5.48 -17.37
CA SER A 39 5.08 -5.09 -15.95
C SER A 39 4.68 -3.62 -15.74
N ASP A 40 4.39 -2.89 -16.81
CA ASP A 40 3.98 -1.48 -16.78
C ASP A 40 2.67 -1.35 -15.99
N GLY A 41 2.68 -0.51 -14.96
CA GLY A 41 1.59 -0.34 -14.00
C GLY A 41 1.90 -0.89 -12.60
N THR A 42 2.90 -1.79 -12.44
CA THR A 42 3.26 -2.34 -11.12
C THR A 42 3.84 -1.26 -10.20
N ILE A 43 4.69 -0.36 -10.73
CA ILE A 43 5.27 0.74 -9.95
C ILE A 43 4.19 1.77 -9.66
N GLY A 44 3.32 2.04 -10.62
CA GLY A 44 2.16 2.91 -10.47
C GLY A 44 1.20 2.43 -9.38
N LEU A 45 0.90 1.13 -9.32
CA LEU A 45 0.07 0.56 -8.25
C LEU A 45 0.69 0.79 -6.87
N ARG A 46 2.02 0.72 -6.75
CA ARG A 46 2.72 1.07 -5.51
C ARG A 46 2.42 2.51 -5.12
N ALA A 47 2.55 3.45 -6.06
CA ALA A 47 2.29 4.86 -5.79
C ALA A 47 0.84 5.08 -5.31
N ILE A 48 -0.14 4.46 -5.97
CA ILE A 48 -1.56 4.51 -5.56
C ILE A 48 -1.72 3.97 -4.13
N LYS A 49 -1.18 2.79 -3.85
CA LYS A 49 -1.30 2.14 -2.54
C LYS A 49 -0.58 2.91 -1.43
N GLU A 50 0.59 3.47 -1.70
CA GLU A 50 1.34 4.34 -0.78
C GLU A 50 0.52 5.55 -0.34
N ARG A 51 -0.29 6.11 -1.24
CA ARG A 51 -1.18 7.25 -0.98
C ARG A 51 -2.55 6.85 -0.42
N GLY A 52 -2.78 5.56 -0.19
CA GLY A 52 -4.01 5.03 0.41
C GLY A 52 -5.10 4.68 -0.60
N GLY A 53 -4.85 4.82 -1.90
CA GLY A 53 -5.78 4.43 -2.95
C GLY A 53 -5.97 2.91 -3.05
N LEU A 54 -6.96 2.52 -3.85
CA LEU A 54 -7.40 1.15 -4.07
C LEU A 54 -6.69 0.54 -5.29
N THR A 55 -6.36 -0.75 -5.22
CA THR A 55 -5.66 -1.45 -6.31
C THR A 55 -6.33 -2.79 -6.65
N LEU A 56 -6.60 -3.01 -7.94
CA LEU A 56 -7.26 -4.21 -8.45
C LEU A 56 -6.45 -4.84 -9.58
N ALA A 57 -6.55 -6.16 -9.70
CA ALA A 57 -6.09 -6.89 -10.87
C ALA A 57 -7.17 -7.87 -11.38
N GLN A 58 -7.19 -8.08 -12.69
CA GLN A 58 -8.07 -9.06 -13.34
C GLN A 58 -7.68 -10.50 -12.98
N GLU A 59 -8.66 -11.32 -12.58
CA GLU A 59 -8.43 -12.72 -12.20
C GLU A 59 -8.07 -13.62 -13.39
N SER A 60 -8.87 -13.58 -14.46
CA SER A 60 -8.65 -14.37 -15.67
C SER A 60 -8.33 -13.47 -16.85
N ALA A 61 -7.10 -13.54 -17.34
CA ALA A 61 -6.59 -12.70 -18.43
C ALA A 61 -6.03 -13.55 -19.57
N GLU A 62 -6.29 -13.15 -20.82
CA GLU A 62 -5.70 -13.77 -22.01
C GLU A 62 -4.17 -13.61 -22.03
N TYR A 63 -3.68 -12.45 -21.58
CA TYR A 63 -2.27 -12.17 -21.38
C TYR A 63 -2.06 -11.84 -19.91
N ASP A 64 -1.39 -12.71 -19.16
CA ASP A 64 -1.33 -12.64 -17.69
C ASP A 64 -0.08 -11.92 -17.13
N GLY A 65 0.84 -11.47 -17.98
CA GLY A 65 2.15 -10.94 -17.55
C GLY A 65 2.05 -9.78 -16.57
N MET A 66 1.17 -8.82 -16.86
CA MET A 66 1.00 -7.61 -16.04
C MET A 66 0.32 -7.92 -14.69
N MET A 67 -0.69 -8.77 -14.70
CA MET A 67 -1.43 -9.27 -13.52
C MET A 67 -0.49 -10.06 -12.63
N ARG A 68 0.29 -10.99 -13.20
CA ARG A 68 1.28 -11.76 -12.45
C ARG A 68 2.30 -10.84 -11.78
N SER A 69 2.80 -9.84 -12.49
CA SER A 69 3.72 -8.83 -11.93
C SER A 69 3.06 -8.06 -10.77
N ALA A 70 1.83 -7.57 -10.97
CA ALA A 70 1.09 -6.82 -9.97
C ALA A 70 0.76 -7.67 -8.72
N VAL A 71 0.24 -8.88 -8.90
CA VAL A 71 -0.15 -9.78 -7.79
C VAL A 71 1.09 -10.24 -7.01
N GLN A 72 2.16 -10.66 -7.68
CA GLN A 72 3.40 -11.09 -7.01
C GLN A 72 4.09 -9.96 -6.23
N SER A 73 3.83 -8.71 -6.59
CA SER A 73 4.38 -7.55 -5.87
C SER A 73 3.71 -7.29 -4.51
N GLY A 74 2.60 -7.96 -4.19
CA GLY A 74 1.80 -7.72 -2.98
C GLY A 74 1.05 -6.38 -3.00
N LEU A 75 1.05 -5.68 -4.14
CA LEU A 75 0.47 -4.35 -4.27
C LEU A 75 -1.00 -4.36 -4.64
N VAL A 76 -1.60 -5.52 -4.94
CA VAL A 76 -3.00 -5.66 -5.34
C VAL A 76 -3.87 -5.95 -4.11
N ASP A 77 -4.95 -5.21 -3.91
CA ASP A 77 -5.89 -5.46 -2.81
C ASP A 77 -6.93 -6.52 -3.14
N MET A 78 -7.39 -6.54 -4.39
CA MET A 78 -8.42 -7.47 -4.86
C MET A 78 -8.07 -8.00 -6.24
N VAL A 79 -8.15 -9.33 -6.37
CA VAL A 79 -8.15 -10.01 -7.67
C VAL A 79 -9.59 -10.41 -7.93
N VAL A 80 -10.17 -9.89 -9.02
CA VAL A 80 -11.61 -10.09 -9.31
C VAL A 80 -11.84 -10.31 -10.81
N PRO A 81 -12.94 -11.00 -11.18
CA PRO A 81 -13.40 -11.05 -12.57
C PRO A 81 -13.64 -9.63 -13.14
N ALA A 82 -13.43 -9.46 -14.44
CA ALA A 82 -13.52 -8.14 -15.08
C ALA A 82 -14.94 -7.58 -15.01
N GLU A 83 -15.95 -8.45 -15.09
CA GLU A 83 -17.37 -8.15 -14.96
C GLU A 83 -17.75 -7.59 -13.59
N ASP A 84 -17.06 -8.00 -12.52
CA ASP A 84 -17.36 -7.60 -11.14
C ASP A 84 -16.62 -6.33 -10.72
N MET A 85 -15.58 -5.92 -11.46
CA MET A 85 -14.71 -4.79 -11.09
C MET A 85 -15.46 -3.49 -10.91
N ALA A 86 -16.40 -3.19 -11.81
CA ALA A 86 -17.16 -1.94 -11.77
C ALA A 86 -17.99 -1.85 -10.47
N GLU A 87 -18.64 -2.95 -10.09
CA GLU A 87 -19.40 -3.03 -8.84
C GLU A 87 -18.48 -2.85 -7.63
N LYS A 88 -17.32 -3.52 -7.62
CA LYS A 88 -16.35 -3.41 -6.51
C LYS A 88 -15.82 -1.99 -6.34
N LEU A 89 -15.48 -1.29 -7.43
CA LEU A 89 -15.05 0.11 -7.39
C LEU A 89 -16.15 1.00 -6.79
N VAL A 90 -17.38 0.85 -7.29
CA VAL A 90 -18.52 1.65 -6.80
C VAL A 90 -18.79 1.36 -5.32
N SER A 91 -18.78 0.09 -4.90
CA SER A 91 -18.97 -0.29 -3.49
C SER A 91 -17.90 0.32 -2.60
N TYR A 92 -16.63 0.21 -3.00
CA TYR A 92 -15.51 0.75 -2.23
C TYR A 92 -15.61 2.26 -1.98
N PHE A 93 -15.90 3.04 -3.02
CA PHE A 93 -15.96 4.50 -2.91
C PHE A 93 -17.27 5.02 -2.30
N ARG A 94 -18.36 4.22 -2.37
CA ARG A 94 -19.61 4.55 -1.67
C ARG A 94 -19.58 4.20 -0.20
N HIS A 95 -18.69 3.30 0.21
CA HIS A 95 -18.54 2.91 1.60
C HIS A 95 -18.10 4.15 2.40
N PRO A 96 -18.95 4.68 3.29
CA PRO A 96 -18.58 5.88 4.03
C PRO A 96 -17.38 5.55 4.92
N SER A 97 -16.28 6.29 4.78
CA SER A 97 -15.18 6.24 5.75
C SER A 97 -15.66 6.91 7.04
N ARG A 98 -16.47 6.21 7.85
CA ARG A 98 -17.10 6.75 9.06
C ARG A 98 -16.08 6.90 10.20
N ILE A 99 -15.13 7.81 10.07
CA ILE A 99 -14.27 8.20 11.19
C ILE A 99 -14.50 9.65 11.63
N ASP A 100 -15.25 10.45 10.85
CA ASP A 100 -15.56 11.82 11.27
C ASP A 100 -16.84 11.98 12.12
N SER A 101 -17.53 10.89 12.47
CA SER A 101 -18.73 10.94 13.32
C SER A 101 -18.57 10.10 14.59
N GLU A 102 -18.71 10.79 15.74
CA GLU A 102 -18.79 10.26 17.13
C GLU A 102 -17.47 10.21 17.94
N ARG A 103 -17.06 11.39 18.43
CA ARG A 103 -15.67 11.67 18.83
C ARG A 103 -15.17 11.22 20.21
N ASP A 104 -15.96 10.59 21.10
CA ASP A 104 -15.46 10.28 22.46
C ASP A 104 -15.68 8.85 23.02
N ARG A 105 -16.77 8.13 22.71
CA ARG A 105 -16.89 6.71 23.11
C ARG A 105 -16.09 5.78 22.19
N HIS A 106 -16.12 6.06 20.89
CA HIS A 106 -15.41 5.29 19.86
C HIS A 106 -13.88 5.28 20.05
N LYS A 107 -13.29 6.34 20.64
CA LYS A 107 -11.83 6.42 20.76
C LYS A 107 -11.23 5.37 21.70
N ARG A 108 -11.91 5.05 22.81
CA ARG A 108 -11.42 4.01 23.75
C ARG A 108 -11.52 2.62 23.14
N ASP A 109 -12.67 2.33 22.52
CA ASP A 109 -12.90 1.04 21.86
C ASP A 109 -11.94 0.84 20.69
N VAL A 110 -11.70 1.89 19.90
CA VAL A 110 -10.69 1.87 18.82
C VAL A 110 -9.29 1.62 19.38
N ALA A 111 -8.87 2.33 20.43
CA ALA A 111 -7.55 2.12 21.03
C ALA A 111 -7.35 0.70 21.58
N GLU A 112 -8.39 0.12 22.17
CA GLU A 112 -8.39 -1.28 22.61
C GLU A 112 -8.26 -2.24 21.43
N GLN A 113 -9.07 -2.08 20.38
CA GLN A 113 -8.96 -2.93 19.19
C GLN A 113 -7.60 -2.79 18.49
N LEU A 114 -7.05 -1.57 18.40
CA LEU A 114 -5.71 -1.34 17.86
C LEU A 114 -4.64 -2.10 18.64
N SER A 115 -4.73 -2.11 19.97
CA SER A 115 -3.79 -2.86 20.83
C SER A 115 -3.89 -4.36 20.57
N ARG A 116 -5.11 -4.89 20.39
CA ARG A 116 -5.34 -6.30 20.05
C ARG A 116 -4.82 -6.65 18.65
N ILE A 117 -5.03 -5.77 17.67
CA ILE A 117 -4.51 -5.92 16.30
C ILE A 117 -2.97 -5.90 16.31
N ALA A 118 -2.35 -4.99 17.05
CA ALA A 118 -0.89 -4.93 17.18
C ALA A 118 -0.31 -6.21 17.80
N ALA A 119 -0.99 -6.78 18.80
CA ALA A 119 -0.60 -8.06 19.40
C ALA A 119 -0.71 -9.23 18.38
N LEU A 120 -1.76 -9.27 17.56
CA LEU A 120 -1.90 -10.27 16.49
C LEU A 120 -0.78 -10.13 15.45
N LEU A 121 -0.49 -8.90 15.01
CA LEU A 121 0.60 -8.63 14.08
C LEU A 121 1.94 -9.11 14.65
N ARG A 122 2.25 -8.76 15.90
CA ARG A 122 3.49 -9.18 16.57
C ARG A 122 3.59 -10.71 16.69
N MET A 123 2.51 -11.39 17.04
CA MET A 123 2.49 -12.84 17.17
C MET A 123 2.79 -13.54 15.84
N ARG A 124 2.26 -13.00 14.74
CA ARG A 124 2.40 -13.62 13.42
C ARG A 124 3.69 -13.23 12.69
N THR A 125 4.07 -11.96 12.74
CA THR A 125 5.16 -11.40 11.93
C THR A 125 6.42 -11.12 12.72
N GLY A 126 6.36 -11.13 14.06
CA GLY A 126 7.47 -10.78 14.94
C GLY A 126 7.72 -9.26 15.06
N HIS A 127 6.99 -8.42 14.33
CA HIS A 127 7.16 -6.97 14.35
C HIS A 127 6.27 -6.32 15.39
N ASP A 128 6.86 -5.48 16.24
CA ASP A 128 6.12 -4.75 17.27
C ASP A 128 5.62 -3.39 16.77
N PHE A 129 4.30 -3.23 16.74
CA PHE A 129 3.62 -2.00 16.36
C PHE A 129 2.99 -1.26 17.55
N SER A 130 3.19 -1.72 18.78
CA SER A 130 2.54 -1.15 19.97
C SER A 130 2.97 0.30 20.30
N GLY A 131 4.12 0.75 19.76
CA GLY A 131 4.68 2.08 19.97
C GLY A 131 4.50 3.07 18.82
N TYR A 132 3.85 2.67 17.73
CA TYR A 132 3.66 3.55 16.57
C TYR A 132 2.59 4.60 16.84
N LYS A 133 2.91 5.87 16.56
CA LYS A 133 1.97 7.00 16.69
C LYS A 133 0.80 6.87 15.71
N ASP A 134 -0.27 6.29 16.23
CA ASP A 134 -1.69 6.25 15.88
C ASP A 134 -2.10 6.55 14.43
N ASN A 135 -1.88 7.76 13.89
CA ASN A 135 -2.57 8.19 12.67
C ASN A 135 -2.17 7.43 11.39
N THR A 136 -0.89 7.06 11.21
CA THR A 136 -0.48 6.34 9.99
C THR A 136 -0.95 4.89 10.00
N ILE A 137 -0.80 4.20 11.14
CA ILE A 137 -1.29 2.83 11.30
C ILE A 137 -2.81 2.79 11.21
N LEU A 138 -3.48 3.73 11.88
CA LEU A 138 -4.93 3.84 11.85
C LEU A 138 -5.43 4.04 10.41
N ARG A 139 -4.81 4.91 9.61
CA ARG A 139 -5.18 5.08 8.19
C ARG A 139 -4.98 3.79 7.37
N ARG A 140 -3.92 3.01 7.63
CA ARG A 140 -3.70 1.71 6.95
C ARG A 140 -4.73 0.67 7.37
N ILE A 141 -5.07 0.61 8.66
CA ILE A 141 -6.13 -0.26 9.18
C ILE A 141 -7.49 0.13 8.58
N GLN A 142 -7.84 1.41 8.58
CA GLN A 142 -9.08 1.93 8.03
C GLN A 142 -9.22 1.65 6.54
N ARG A 143 -8.14 1.84 5.77
CA ARG A 143 -8.10 1.44 4.37
C ARG A 143 -8.36 -0.04 4.20
N ARG A 144 -7.72 -0.90 5.01
CA ARG A 144 -7.92 -2.36 4.95
C ARG A 144 -9.35 -2.76 5.31
N MET A 145 -9.92 -2.11 6.32
CA MET A 145 -11.32 -2.21 6.68
C MET A 145 -12.24 -1.82 5.50
N GLN A 146 -11.95 -0.73 4.80
CA GLN A 146 -12.68 -0.31 3.60
C GLN A 146 -12.54 -1.31 2.44
N VAL A 147 -11.35 -1.86 2.20
CA VAL A 147 -11.13 -2.94 1.21
C VAL A 147 -12.00 -4.15 1.54
N LEU A 148 -12.09 -4.54 2.81
CA LEU A 148 -12.91 -5.69 3.24
C LEU A 148 -14.39 -5.34 3.44
N GLN A 149 -14.79 -4.07 3.28
CA GLN A 149 -16.13 -3.56 3.55
C GLN A 149 -16.59 -3.86 5.00
N ILE A 150 -15.70 -3.59 5.97
CA ILE A 150 -15.95 -3.79 7.40
C ILE A 150 -15.90 -2.42 8.08
N ASP A 151 -17.02 -1.98 8.65
CA ASP A 151 -17.10 -0.70 9.37
C ASP A 151 -16.71 -0.80 10.86
N ASP A 152 -16.85 -1.98 11.44
CA ASP A 152 -16.63 -2.20 12.88
C ASP A 152 -15.21 -2.72 13.17
N PRO A 153 -14.41 -1.99 13.98
CA PRO A 153 -13.07 -2.43 14.37
C PRO A 153 -13.05 -3.80 15.07
N ALA A 154 -14.09 -4.15 15.83
CA ALA A 154 -14.15 -5.46 16.48
C ALA A 154 -14.39 -6.58 15.46
N ALA A 155 -15.32 -6.41 14.53
CA ALA A 155 -15.51 -7.33 13.40
C ALA A 155 -14.24 -7.45 12.54
N PHE A 156 -13.50 -6.37 12.33
CA PHE A 156 -12.22 -6.41 11.62
C PHE A 156 -11.18 -7.23 12.38
N TYR A 157 -11.08 -7.07 13.70
CA TYR A 157 -10.21 -7.90 14.54
C TYR A 157 -10.57 -9.40 14.43
N GLU A 158 -11.85 -9.76 14.50
CA GLU A 158 -12.28 -11.15 14.37
C GLU A 158 -11.92 -11.72 12.99
N ARG A 159 -12.11 -10.92 11.93
CA ARG A 159 -11.68 -11.29 10.59
C ARG A 159 -10.18 -11.59 10.51
N LEU A 160 -9.34 -10.75 11.13
CA LEU A 160 -7.89 -10.99 11.20
C LEU A 160 -7.55 -12.26 11.97
N ARG A 161 -8.32 -12.59 13.02
CA ARG A 161 -8.13 -13.80 13.82
C ARG A 161 -8.51 -15.07 13.05
N GLU A 162 -9.58 -15.03 12.28
CA GLU A 162 -10.10 -16.17 11.51
C GLU A 162 -9.33 -16.40 10.20
N GLU A 163 -8.87 -15.32 9.56
CA GLU A 163 -8.14 -15.37 8.30
C GLU A 163 -6.68 -14.91 8.47
N PRO A 164 -5.76 -15.84 8.82
CA PRO A 164 -4.31 -15.66 8.82
C PRO A 164 -3.73 -14.73 7.73
N GLN A 165 -4.19 -14.92 6.50
CA GLN A 165 -3.74 -14.19 5.31
C GLN A 165 -4.07 -12.68 5.39
N GLN A 166 -5.15 -12.29 6.07
CA GLN A 166 -5.48 -10.87 6.25
C GLN A 166 -4.48 -10.15 7.15
N VAL A 167 -3.87 -10.86 8.11
CA VAL A 167 -2.81 -10.31 8.94
C VAL A 167 -1.55 -10.05 8.11
N ASP A 168 -1.20 -10.97 7.20
CA ASP A 168 -0.06 -10.79 6.29
C ASP A 168 -0.28 -9.59 5.36
N LEU A 169 -1.49 -9.44 4.83
CA LEU A 169 -1.84 -8.33 3.95
C LEU A 169 -1.89 -6.99 4.70
N LEU A 170 -2.41 -6.97 5.93
CA LEU A 170 -2.34 -5.78 6.79
C LEU A 170 -0.88 -5.42 7.11
N PHE A 171 -0.04 -6.41 7.40
CA PHE A 171 1.38 -6.19 7.65
C PHE A 171 2.08 -5.59 6.42
N GLN A 172 1.82 -6.12 5.23
CA GLN A 172 2.32 -5.54 3.98
C GLN A 172 1.85 -4.09 3.82
N ASP A 173 0.57 -3.80 4.04
CA ASP A 173 0.03 -2.43 3.97
C ASP A 173 0.73 -1.46 4.94
N LEU A 174 1.13 -1.93 6.13
CA LEU A 174 1.88 -1.14 7.11
C LEU A 174 3.32 -0.85 6.68
N LEU A 175 3.93 -1.73 5.87
CA LEU A 175 5.28 -1.55 5.35
C LEU A 175 5.33 -0.72 4.05
N ILE A 176 4.19 -0.46 3.41
CA ILE A 176 4.17 0.27 2.15
C ILE A 176 4.58 1.73 2.37
N GLY A 177 5.61 2.16 1.63
CA GLY A 177 6.18 3.50 1.71
C GLY A 177 7.16 3.71 2.87
N VAL A 178 7.65 2.66 3.55
CA VAL A 178 8.61 2.81 4.67
C VAL A 178 10.08 2.78 4.24
N THR A 179 10.41 2.49 2.98
CA THR A 179 11.79 2.49 2.48
C THR A 179 11.93 3.17 1.12
N SER A 180 12.89 4.08 0.98
CA SER A 180 13.34 4.63 -0.31
C SER A 180 14.86 4.85 -0.28
N PHE A 181 15.53 4.61 -1.42
CA PHE A 181 16.95 4.96 -1.57
C PHE A 181 17.12 6.47 -1.47
N PHE A 182 18.14 6.93 -0.73
CA PHE A 182 18.42 8.36 -0.52
C PHE A 182 17.20 9.14 -0.01
N ARG A 183 16.39 8.53 0.87
CA ARG A 183 15.15 9.10 1.42
C ARG A 183 15.30 10.54 1.94
N ASP A 184 16.44 10.83 2.55
CA ASP A 184 16.78 12.15 3.04
C ASP A 184 18.04 12.64 2.32
N PRO A 185 17.91 13.32 1.17
CA PRO A 185 19.05 13.79 0.39
C PRO A 185 20.01 14.64 1.24
N HIS A 186 19.48 15.44 2.16
CA HIS A 186 20.31 16.28 3.03
C HIS A 186 21.13 15.46 4.03
N ALA A 187 20.56 14.39 4.59
CA ALA A 187 21.31 13.49 5.45
C ALA A 187 22.43 12.76 4.68
N PHE A 188 22.17 12.36 3.43
CA PHE A 188 23.19 11.72 2.58
C PHE A 188 24.26 12.72 2.10
N ASP A 189 23.89 13.96 1.78
CA ASP A 189 24.84 15.05 1.50
C ASP A 189 25.75 15.33 2.71
N ALA A 190 25.15 15.35 3.91
CA ALA A 190 25.90 15.54 5.15
C ALA A 190 26.83 14.35 5.44
N LEU A 191 26.37 13.12 5.19
CA LEU A 191 27.21 11.93 5.30
C LEU A 191 28.43 12.02 4.36
N GLU A 192 28.20 12.39 3.10
CA GLU A 192 29.26 12.55 2.09
C GLU A 192 30.27 13.63 2.46
N ARG A 193 29.81 14.79 2.96
CA ARG A 193 30.69 15.94 3.23
C ARG A 193 31.37 15.89 4.60
N LEU A 194 30.70 15.37 5.62
CA LEU A 194 31.11 15.52 7.02
C LEU A 194 31.64 14.23 7.63
N VAL A 195 31.17 13.07 7.17
CA VAL A 195 31.49 11.78 7.80
C VAL A 195 32.49 11.01 6.96
N ILE A 196 32.23 10.84 5.65
CA ILE A 196 33.08 10.03 4.77
C ILE A 196 34.55 10.51 4.77
N PRO A 197 34.88 11.81 4.63
CA PRO A 197 36.28 12.26 4.61
C PRO A 197 37.03 11.89 5.91
N ARG A 198 36.37 12.05 7.06
CA ARG A 198 36.95 11.77 8.39
C ARG A 198 37.25 10.29 8.61
N LEU A 199 36.58 9.37 7.89
CA LEU A 199 36.87 7.95 7.94
C LEU A 199 38.20 7.57 7.26
N PHE A 200 38.74 8.46 6.41
CA PHE A 200 39.99 8.25 5.68
C PHE A 200 41.15 9.14 6.17
N GLU A 201 40.96 9.90 7.25
CA GLU A 201 42.02 10.72 7.90
C GLU A 201 42.95 9.88 8.81
N GLY A 202 43.24 8.65 8.41
CA GLY A 202 44.21 7.76 9.07
C GLY A 202 45.64 8.00 8.61
#